data_AF-A0A965E310-F1
#
_entry.id   AF-A0A965E310-F1
#
_cell.length_a   1.000
_cell.length_b   1.000
_cell.length_c   1.000
_cell.angle_alpha   90.00
_cell.angle_beta   90.00
_cell.angle_gamma   90.00
#
_symmetry.space_group_name_H-M   'P 1'
#
loop_
_entity.id
_entity.type
_entity.pdbx_description
1 polymer ?
#
loop_
_entity_poly.entity_id
_entity_poly.type
_entity_poly.pdbx_seq_one_letter_code
_entity_poly.pdbx_strand_id
1 'polypeptide(L)'
;MLKHHSSRRNRLDRSVLNERLQGAVGYDRIAGYFRSSLLEVAGEAITGVNGTVRIICNSDLDPDDLATATAAQAALRRSWCAGQPELALPKALPRYRALYQALMSERIEIRVLPDCAFGL
;
A
#
# COMPACT_ATOMS: atom_id res chain seq x y z
N MET A 1 26.31 10.93 13.60
CA MET A 1 25.99 9.69 14.36
C MET A 1 24.82 8.98 13.66
N LEU A 2 25.00 7.75 13.18
CA LEU A 2 23.95 6.98 12.50
C LEU A 2 22.98 6.39 13.53
N LYS A 3 21.67 6.60 13.36
CA LYS A 3 20.62 5.95 14.16
C LYS A 3 20.18 4.66 13.47
N HIS A 4 20.41 3.51 14.13
CA HIS A 4 19.97 2.20 13.65
C HIS A 4 18.61 1.84 14.23
N HIS A 5 17.70 1.37 13.39
CA HIS A 5 16.37 0.90 13.79
C HIS A 5 16.23 -0.59 13.47
N SER A 6 15.58 -1.36 14.35
CA SER A 6 15.34 -2.79 14.15
C SER A 6 13.92 -3.20 14.53
N SER A 7 13.25 -3.92 13.65
CA SER A 7 11.93 -4.52 13.87
C SER A 7 11.90 -5.52 15.02
N ARG A 8 13.06 -6.08 15.37
CA ARG A 8 13.21 -6.98 16.54
C ARG A 8 13.17 -6.24 17.87
N ARG A 9 13.48 -4.95 17.89
CA ARG A 9 13.50 -4.13 19.11
C ARG A 9 12.22 -3.33 19.26
N ASN A 10 11.80 -2.67 18.19
CA ASN A 10 10.61 -1.84 18.18
C ASN A 10 9.79 -2.11 16.91
N ARG A 11 8.48 -1.93 17.01
CA ARG A 11 7.56 -1.86 15.88
C ARG A 11 7.93 -0.67 14.97
N LEU A 12 8.63 -0.94 13.87
CA LEU A 12 9.19 0.10 12.97
C LEU A 12 8.11 0.93 12.28
N ASP A 13 6.97 0.32 11.99
CA ASP A 13 5.75 0.96 11.52
C ASP A 13 5.40 2.15 12.42
N ARG A 14 5.37 1.93 13.74
CA ARG A 14 4.96 2.96 14.68
C ARG A 14 6.10 3.89 15.11
N SER A 15 7.26 3.32 15.42
CA SER A 15 8.40 4.04 16.05
C SER A 15 9.29 4.79 15.07
N VAL A 16 9.09 4.63 13.76
CA VAL A 16 9.91 5.30 12.75
C VAL A 16 9.03 5.87 11.65
N LEU A 17 8.16 5.05 11.07
CA LEU A 17 7.41 5.46 9.90
C LEU A 17 6.38 6.53 10.26
N ASN A 18 5.52 6.29 11.26
CA ASN A 18 4.50 7.25 11.65
C ASN A 18 5.07 8.62 12.04
N GLU A 19 6.15 8.64 12.82
CA GLU A 19 6.81 9.88 13.24
C GLU A 19 7.38 10.66 12.05
N ARG A 20 7.95 9.97 11.06
CA ARG A 20 8.55 10.64 9.89
C ARG A 20 7.53 11.09 8.85
N LEU A 21 6.37 10.46 8.80
CA LEU A 21 5.31 10.81 7.86
C LEU A 21 4.47 12.01 8.34
N GLN A 22 4.51 12.33 9.63
CA GLN A 22 3.76 13.47 10.18
C GLN A 22 4.26 14.79 9.57
N GLY A 23 3.40 15.45 8.78
CA GLY A 23 3.74 16.71 8.12
C GLY A 23 4.73 16.56 6.96
N ALA A 24 5.00 15.34 6.50
CA ALA A 24 5.87 15.11 5.36
C ALA A 24 5.27 15.74 4.09
N VAL A 25 6.13 16.29 3.24
CA VAL A 25 5.75 16.89 1.95
C VAL A 25 5.67 15.86 0.81
N GLY A 26 6.06 14.61 1.08
CA GLY A 26 5.95 13.51 0.13
C GLY A 26 6.45 12.20 0.74
N TYR A 27 6.03 11.08 0.14
CA TYR A 27 6.42 9.75 0.58
C TYR A 27 6.51 8.76 -0.57
N ASP A 28 7.68 8.17 -0.77
CA ASP A 28 7.92 7.16 -1.79
C ASP A 28 8.14 5.79 -1.13
N ARG A 29 7.39 4.78 -1.58
CA ARG A 29 7.43 3.43 -1.00
C ARG A 29 7.52 2.36 -2.08
N ILE A 30 8.45 1.43 -1.90
CA ILE A 30 8.41 0.13 -2.57
C ILE A 30 7.81 -0.88 -1.59
N ALA A 31 6.73 -1.53 -1.98
CA ALA A 31 6.04 -2.52 -1.18
C ALA A 31 6.06 -3.89 -1.85
N GLY A 32 6.25 -4.94 -1.05
CA GLY A 32 6.35 -6.30 -1.58
C GLY A 32 5.06 -6.80 -2.23
N TYR A 33 3.88 -6.34 -1.80
CA TYR A 33 2.62 -6.79 -2.37
C TYR A 33 1.46 -5.81 -2.13
N PHE A 34 0.58 -5.63 -3.11
CA PHE A 34 -0.66 -4.85 -2.98
C PHE A 34 -1.74 -5.62 -2.22
N ARG A 35 -1.53 -5.85 -0.93
CA ARG A 35 -2.47 -6.56 -0.02
C ARG A 35 -2.74 -5.76 1.25
N SER A 36 -3.64 -6.26 2.10
CA SER A 36 -4.05 -5.64 3.36
C SER A 36 -2.91 -5.29 4.32
N SER A 37 -1.72 -5.91 4.18
CA SER A 37 -0.50 -5.57 4.92
C SER A 37 0.10 -4.20 4.53
N LEU A 38 -0.07 -3.76 3.28
CA LEU A 38 0.21 -2.37 2.88
C LEU A 38 -0.69 -1.41 3.66
N LEU A 39 -1.95 -1.82 3.87
CA LEU A 39 -3.02 -1.07 4.52
C LEU A 39 -2.88 -1.02 6.05
N GLU A 40 -2.14 -1.95 6.65
CA GLU A 40 -1.81 -1.93 8.09
C GLU A 40 -0.90 -0.79 8.48
N VAL A 41 0.04 -0.45 7.59
CA VAL A 41 1.02 0.61 7.83
C VAL A 41 0.53 1.96 7.27
N ALA A 42 -0.40 1.93 6.32
CA ALA A 42 -0.81 3.10 5.54
C ALA A 42 -1.94 3.94 6.15
N GLY A 43 -2.91 3.33 6.83
CA GLY A 43 -4.22 3.96 7.06
C GLY A 43 -4.18 5.31 7.79
N GLU A 44 -3.29 5.48 8.76
CA GLU A 44 -3.20 6.72 9.56
C GLU A 44 -2.02 7.60 9.13
N ALA A 45 -0.83 7.01 8.93
CA ALA A 45 0.38 7.80 8.68
C ALA A 45 0.47 8.35 7.26
N ILE A 46 -0.02 7.62 6.25
CA ILE A 46 -0.02 8.11 4.87
C ILE A 46 -1.04 9.24 4.68
N THR A 47 -2.18 9.15 5.39
CA THR A 47 -3.22 10.19 5.35
C THR A 47 -2.71 11.53 5.89
N GLY A 48 -1.75 11.51 6.82
CA GLY A 48 -1.11 12.68 7.42
C GLY A 48 0.02 13.32 6.60
N VAL A 49 0.31 12.80 5.41
CA VAL A 49 1.28 13.40 4.47
C VAL A 49 0.59 14.55 3.72
N ASN A 50 1.23 15.72 3.70
CA ASN A 50 0.69 16.93 3.11
C ASN A 50 0.88 17.01 1.59
N GLY A 51 1.78 16.20 1.02
CA GLY A 51 2.01 16.13 -0.43
C GLY A 51 1.84 14.73 -1.02
N THR A 52 2.52 14.47 -2.12
CA THR A 52 2.29 13.28 -2.95
C THR A 52 2.86 12.01 -2.32
N VAL A 53 2.08 10.94 -2.36
CA VAL A 53 2.48 9.61 -1.93
C VAL A 53 2.59 8.72 -3.16
N ARG A 54 3.77 8.16 -3.42
CA ARG A 54 4.02 7.28 -4.56
C ARG A 54 4.38 5.89 -4.08
N ILE A 55 3.60 4.90 -4.50
CA ILE A 55 3.79 3.51 -4.08
C ILE A 55 4.01 2.65 -5.32
N ILE A 56 5.09 1.88 -5.30
CA ILE A 56 5.33 0.80 -6.25
C ILE A 56 5.09 -0.51 -5.50
N CYS A 57 4.28 -1.40 -6.07
CA CYS A 57 3.99 -2.69 -5.46
C CYS A 57 3.84 -3.80 -6.50
N ASN A 58 4.19 -5.03 -6.10
CA ASN A 58 3.85 -6.23 -6.87
C ASN A 58 2.42 -6.67 -6.56
N SER A 59 1.91 -7.53 -7.42
CA SER A 59 0.65 -8.25 -7.26
C SER A 59 0.67 -9.47 -8.17
N ASP A 60 -0.15 -10.48 -7.87
CA ASP A 60 -0.38 -11.68 -8.71
C ASP A 60 -1.07 -11.25 -10.01
N LEU A 61 -0.31 -10.59 -10.88
CA LEU A 61 -0.70 -10.15 -12.20
C LEU A 61 0.18 -10.86 -13.21
N ASP A 62 -0.47 -11.53 -14.14
CA ASP A 62 0.20 -12.01 -15.34
C ASP A 62 0.60 -10.80 -16.20
N PRO A 63 1.82 -10.76 -16.77
CA PRO A 63 2.20 -9.73 -17.74
C PRO A 63 1.20 -9.57 -18.88
N ASP A 64 0.55 -10.65 -19.32
CA ASP A 64 -0.46 -10.60 -20.36
C ASP A 64 -1.72 -9.85 -19.90
N ASP A 65 -2.01 -9.85 -18.59
CA ASP A 65 -3.08 -9.04 -18.01
C ASP A 65 -2.76 -7.53 -18.10
N LEU A 66 -1.49 -7.13 -18.27
CA LEU A 66 -1.10 -5.72 -18.45
C LEU A 66 -1.22 -5.24 -19.90
N ALA A 67 -1.50 -6.12 -20.86
CA ALA A 67 -1.60 -5.77 -22.27
C ALA A 67 -2.74 -4.76 -22.56
N THR A 68 -3.78 -4.73 -21.71
CA THR A 68 -4.88 -3.76 -21.83
C THR A 68 -5.30 -3.22 -20.47
N ALA A 69 -5.79 -1.97 -20.43
CA ALA A 69 -6.30 -1.36 -19.20
C ALA A 69 -7.45 -2.17 -18.57
N THR A 70 -8.31 -2.77 -19.39
CA THR A 70 -9.43 -3.60 -18.92
C THR A 70 -8.96 -4.92 -18.33
N ALA A 71 -8.00 -5.61 -18.95
CA ALA A 71 -7.42 -6.83 -18.40
C ALA A 71 -6.70 -6.55 -17.07
N ALA A 72 -5.94 -5.45 -16.98
CA ALA A 72 -5.24 -5.05 -15.77
C ALA A 72 -6.22 -4.75 -14.63
N GLN A 73 -7.31 -4.05 -14.92
CA GLN A 73 -8.38 -3.81 -13.94
C GLN A 73 -9.06 -5.09 -13.48
N ALA A 74 -9.35 -6.02 -14.40
CA ALA A 74 -9.97 -7.30 -14.06
C ALA A 74 -9.04 -8.14 -13.17
N ALA A 75 -7.76 -8.19 -13.49
CA ALA A 75 -6.75 -8.93 -12.75
C ALA A 75 -6.50 -8.34 -11.34
N LEU A 76 -6.43 -7.01 -11.22
CA LEU A 76 -6.39 -6.34 -9.91
C LEU A 76 -7.62 -6.66 -9.07
N ARG A 77 -8.82 -6.67 -9.67
CA ARG A 77 -10.06 -7.07 -8.97
C ARG A 77 -10.00 -8.53 -8.52
N ARG A 78 -9.50 -9.45 -9.35
CA ARG A 78 -9.32 -10.86 -8.98
C ARG A 78 -8.37 -11.01 -7.79
N SER A 79 -7.20 -10.37 -7.84
CA SER A 79 -6.22 -10.37 -6.74
C SER A 79 -6.80 -9.79 -5.45
N TRP A 80 -7.55 -8.69 -5.56
CA TRP A 80 -8.23 -8.08 -4.42
C TRP A 80 -9.30 -9.01 -3.81
N CYS A 81 -10.17 -9.59 -4.63
CA CYS A 81 -11.21 -10.52 -4.17
C CYS A 81 -10.64 -11.81 -3.58
N ALA A 82 -9.46 -12.27 -4.04
CA ALA A 82 -8.77 -13.42 -3.45
C ALA A 82 -8.38 -13.18 -1.97
N GLY A 83 -8.24 -11.91 -1.55
CA GLY A 83 -8.06 -11.53 -0.15
C GLY A 83 -9.31 -11.59 0.72
N GLN A 84 -10.47 -11.99 0.17
CA GLN A 84 -11.77 -12.08 0.84
C GLN A 84 -12.11 -10.85 1.70
N PRO A 85 -12.10 -9.64 1.13
CA PRO A 85 -12.35 -8.39 1.86
C PRO A 85 -13.72 -8.38 2.56
N GLU A 86 -14.70 -9.12 2.05
CA GLU A 86 -16.02 -9.32 2.65
C GLU A 86 -16.02 -10.06 3.98
N LEU A 87 -14.99 -10.87 4.25
CA LEU A 87 -14.79 -11.56 5.53
C LEU A 87 -13.97 -10.73 6.53
N ALA A 88 -13.62 -9.48 6.18
CA ALA A 88 -12.88 -8.63 7.07
C ALA A 88 -13.64 -8.38 8.37
N LEU A 89 -12.94 -8.56 9.50
CA LEU A 89 -13.50 -8.28 10.82
C LEU A 89 -14.00 -6.83 10.90
N PRO A 90 -15.10 -6.55 11.64
CA PRO A 90 -15.62 -5.19 11.80
C PRO A 90 -14.58 -4.16 12.28
N LYS A 91 -13.58 -4.62 13.05
CA LYS A 91 -12.44 -3.81 13.52
C LYS A 91 -11.55 -3.26 12.38
N ALA A 92 -11.58 -3.88 11.20
CA ALA A 92 -10.81 -3.46 10.03
C ALA A 92 -11.55 -2.42 9.15
N LEU A 93 -12.88 -2.28 9.31
CA LEU A 93 -13.70 -1.37 8.50
C LEU A 93 -13.25 0.11 8.53
N PRO A 94 -12.88 0.69 9.69
CA PRO A 94 -12.40 2.08 9.73
C PRO A 94 -11.14 2.27 8.87
N ARG A 95 -10.26 1.26 8.84
CA ARG A 95 -9.02 1.30 8.06
C ARG A 95 -9.28 1.22 6.56
N TYR A 96 -10.21 0.37 6.13
CA TYR A 96 -10.63 0.34 4.72
C TYR A 96 -11.31 1.64 4.29
N ARG A 97 -12.09 2.27 5.17
CA ARG A 97 -12.69 3.58 4.88
C ARG A 97 -11.63 4.67 4.74
N ALA A 98 -10.64 4.72 5.64
CA ALA A 98 -9.54 5.68 5.54
C ALA A 98 -8.75 5.49 4.23
N LEU A 99 -8.46 4.24 3.86
CA LEU A 99 -7.84 3.93 2.58
C LEU A 99 -8.66 4.44 1.40
N TYR A 100 -9.95 4.11 1.37
CA TYR A 100 -10.82 4.51 0.28
C TYR A 100 -10.79 6.04 0.11
N GLN A 101 -10.92 6.78 1.20
CA GLN A 101 -10.82 8.25 1.18
C GLN A 101 -9.44 8.73 0.68
N ALA A 102 -8.36 8.06 1.10
CA ALA A 102 -7.02 8.42 0.69
C ALA A 102 -6.78 8.19 -0.81
N LEU A 103 -7.27 7.06 -1.36
CA LEU A 103 -7.23 6.76 -2.79
C LEU A 103 -8.08 7.74 -3.61
N MET A 104 -9.26 8.10 -3.11
CA MET A 104 -10.14 9.08 -3.77
C MET A 104 -9.60 10.52 -3.69
N SER A 105 -8.64 10.80 -2.80
CA SER A 105 -8.10 12.15 -2.62
C SER A 105 -7.06 12.56 -3.68
N GLU A 106 -6.81 11.72 -4.69
CA GLU A 106 -5.83 11.89 -5.79
C GLU A 106 -4.37 12.16 -5.37
N ARG A 107 -4.09 12.19 -4.06
CA ARG A 107 -2.74 12.39 -3.50
C ARG A 107 -1.87 11.13 -3.52
N ILE A 108 -2.48 9.97 -3.78
CA ILE A 108 -1.81 8.68 -3.78
C ILE A 108 -1.71 8.17 -5.21
N GLU A 109 -0.48 8.00 -5.68
CA GLU A 109 -0.16 7.33 -6.92
C GLU A 109 0.32 5.91 -6.64
N ILE A 110 -0.36 4.91 -7.21
CA ILE A 110 0.04 3.50 -7.07
C ILE A 110 0.39 2.97 -8.46
N ARG A 111 1.59 2.42 -8.57
CA ARG A 111 2.02 1.66 -9.75
C ARG A 111 2.17 0.21 -9.37
N VAL A 112 1.46 -0.63 -10.10
CA VAL A 112 1.48 -2.07 -9.89
C VAL A 112 2.33 -2.71 -10.97
N LEU A 113 3.26 -3.56 -10.56
CA LEU A 113 4.17 -4.29 -11.44
C LEU A 113 3.76 -5.77 -11.49
N PRO A 114 3.95 -6.45 -12.64
CA PRO A 114 3.72 -7.88 -12.74
C PRO A 114 4.84 -8.63 -12.02
N ASP A 115 4.51 -9.79 -11.45
CA ASP A 115 5.47 -10.56 -10.66
C ASP A 115 6.70 -11.00 -11.46
N CYS A 116 6.55 -11.26 -12.77
CA CYS A 116 7.68 -11.67 -13.60
C CYS A 116 8.72 -10.56 -13.84
N ALA A 117 8.34 -9.29 -13.69
CA ALA A 117 9.23 -8.16 -13.98
C ALA A 117 10.18 -7.87 -12.81
N PHE A 118 9.75 -8.15 -11.58
CA PHE A 118 10.54 -8.01 -10.36
C PHE A 118 10.24 -9.21 -9.46
N GLY A 119 11.01 -10.29 -9.66
CA GLY A 119 10.85 -11.53 -8.92
C GLY A 119 10.98 -11.32 -7.41
N LEU A 120 9.95 -11.78 -6.69
CA LEU A 120 10.02 -12.23 -5.30
C LEU A 120 9.70 -13.71 -5.26
#